data_AF-A0A7S2MQA8-F1
#
_entry.id   AF-A0A7S2MQA8-F1
#
_cell.length_a   1.000
_cell.length_b   1.000
_cell.length_c   1.000
_cell.angle_alpha   90.00
_cell.angle_beta   90.00
_cell.angle_gamma   90.00
#
_symmetry.space_group_name_H-M   'P 1'
#
loop_
_entity.id
_entity.type
_entity.pdbx_description
1 polymer ?
#
loop_
_entity_poly.entity_id
_entity_poly.type
_entity_poly.pdbx_seq_one_letter_code
_entity_poly.pdbx_strand_id
1 'polypeptide(L)'
;AMLAEGVVLVARYCFRQNAQPRMVALFPRQGSAGFAATMDMQYMPFLEDIREWSCASLPAPTPPQRVAAAALVEAMLLEPVSGAATAGAEEMLRPEETPNPGLARFYNLLVQ
;
A
#
# COMPACT_ATOMS: atom_id res chain seq x y z
N ALA A 1 5.75 23.06 -5.19
CA ALA A 1 4.85 23.35 -4.06
C ALA A 1 4.61 22.06 -3.27
N MET A 2 3.66 21.20 -3.65
CA MET A 2 3.23 20.04 -2.83
C MET A 2 4.36 19.13 -2.33
N LEU A 3 5.28 18.69 -3.20
CA LEU A 3 6.43 17.85 -2.81
C LEU A 3 7.40 18.57 -1.84
N ALA A 4 7.64 19.86 -2.06
CA ALA A 4 8.55 20.64 -1.23
C ALA A 4 7.96 20.96 0.15
N GLU A 5 6.64 21.09 0.22
CA GLU A 5 5.91 21.46 1.44
C GLU A 5 5.42 20.22 2.22
N GLY A 6 5.51 19.01 1.64
CA GLY A 6 5.02 17.78 2.27
C GLY A 6 3.50 17.74 2.42
N VAL A 7 2.77 18.35 1.48
CA VAL A 7 1.31 18.50 1.52
C VAL A 7 0.61 17.78 0.38
N VAL A 8 -0.66 17.43 0.59
CA VAL A 8 -1.54 16.76 -0.37
C VAL A 8 -2.75 17.63 -0.69
N LEU A 9 -3.36 17.45 -1.87
CA LEU A 9 -4.60 18.15 -2.23
C LEU A 9 -5.80 17.28 -1.88
N VAL A 10 -6.84 17.90 -1.31
CA VAL A 10 -8.16 17.29 -1.16
C VAL A 10 -9.08 17.87 -2.22
N ALA A 11 -9.72 17.02 -3.00
CA ALA A 11 -10.55 17.44 -4.13
C ALA A 11 -11.90 16.73 -4.16
N ARG A 12 -12.87 17.39 -4.80
CA ARG A 12 -14.16 16.79 -5.18
C ARG A 12 -14.03 16.22 -6.58
N TYR A 13 -14.11 14.90 -6.71
CA TYR A 13 -14.00 14.19 -7.97
C TYR A 13 -15.37 13.73 -8.48
N CYS A 14 -15.64 13.97 -9.77
CA CYS A 14 -16.84 13.50 -10.47
C CYS A 14 -16.40 12.92 -11.82
N PHE A 15 -16.43 11.60 -11.96
CA PHE A 15 -15.93 10.94 -13.19
C PHE A 15 -16.72 11.30 -14.45
N ARG A 16 -18.05 11.42 -14.34
CA ARG A 16 -18.95 11.78 -15.45
C ARG A 16 -20.14 12.58 -14.95
N GLN A 17 -20.85 13.24 -15.86
CA GLN A 17 -22.12 13.89 -15.56
C GLN A 17 -23.09 12.86 -14.94
N ASN A 18 -23.72 13.22 -13.82
CA ASN A 18 -24.61 12.38 -13.00
C ASN A 18 -23.94 11.23 -12.21
N ALA A 19 -22.61 11.17 -12.10
CA ALA A 19 -21.97 10.31 -11.11
C ALA A 19 -22.06 10.93 -9.71
N GLN A 20 -22.15 10.09 -8.68
CA GLN A 20 -22.04 10.55 -7.30
C GLN A 20 -20.64 11.17 -7.08
N PRO A 21 -20.55 12.42 -6.57
CA PRO A 21 -19.28 13.03 -6.25
C PRO A 21 -18.56 12.24 -5.15
N ARG A 22 -17.24 12.11 -5.28
CA ARG A 22 -16.39 11.48 -4.29
C ARG A 22 -15.37 12.48 -3.76
N MET A 23 -15.00 12.35 -2.48
CA MET A 23 -13.85 13.05 -1.94
C MET A 23 -12.59 12.24 -2.25
N VAL A 24 -11.55 12.90 -2.73
CA VAL A 24 -10.27 12.25 -3.07
C VAL A 24 -9.10 13.04 -2.51
N ALA A 25 -8.05 12.33 -2.13
CA ALA A 25 -6.73 12.89 -1.90
C ALA A 25 -5.87 12.70 -3.16
N LEU A 26 -5.14 13.74 -3.56
CA LEU A 26 -4.18 13.71 -4.66
C LEU A 26 -2.77 13.77 -4.09
N PHE A 27 -2.02 12.69 -4.28
CA PHE A 27 -0.63 12.57 -3.82
C PHE A 27 0.32 12.87 -4.98
N PRO A 28 1.24 13.83 -4.83
CA PRO A 28 2.16 14.17 -5.90
C PRO A 28 3.24 13.08 -6.01
N ARG A 29 3.49 12.59 -7.22
CA ARG A 29 4.62 11.72 -7.52
C ARG A 29 5.60 12.44 -8.43
N GLN A 30 6.86 12.44 -8.02
CA GLN A 30 7.93 12.90 -8.88
C GLN A 30 8.10 11.93 -10.05
N GLY A 31 8.14 12.46 -11.27
CA GLY A 31 8.47 11.65 -12.45
C GLY A 31 9.93 11.20 -12.39
N SER A 32 10.21 9.98 -12.83
CA SER A 32 11.57 9.50 -13.09
C SER A 32 12.07 10.02 -14.44
N ALA A 33 13.36 9.84 -14.75
CA ALA A 33 13.96 10.32 -16.00
C ALA A 33 13.18 9.81 -17.22
N GLY A 34 12.58 10.74 -17.98
CA GLY A 34 11.76 10.45 -19.16
C GLY A 34 10.25 10.33 -18.90
N PHE A 35 9.78 10.41 -17.65
CA PHE A 35 8.38 10.33 -17.28
C PHE A 35 7.87 11.65 -16.70
N ALA A 36 6.62 11.99 -17.02
CA ALA A 36 5.96 13.16 -16.44
C ALA A 36 5.70 12.94 -14.94
N ALA A 37 5.68 14.03 -14.17
CA ALA A 37 5.14 14.00 -12.81
C ALA A 37 3.66 13.61 -12.85
N THR A 38 3.22 12.80 -11.89
CA THR A 38 1.84 12.32 -11.81
C THR A 38 1.23 12.66 -10.45
N MET A 39 -0.08 12.48 -10.34
CA MET A 39 -0.78 12.52 -9.06
C MET A 39 -1.55 11.22 -8.88
N ASP A 40 -1.32 10.52 -7.78
CA ASP A 40 -2.18 9.39 -7.42
C ASP A 40 -3.45 9.91 -6.79
N MET A 41 -4.58 9.40 -7.25
CA MET A 41 -5.88 9.73 -6.70
C MET A 41 -6.38 8.60 -5.80
N GLN A 42 -6.51 8.87 -4.51
CA GLN A 42 -7.07 7.94 -3.55
C GLN A 42 -8.44 8.43 -3.08
N TYR A 43 -9.45 7.56 -3.11
CA TYR A 43 -10.76 7.87 -2.53
C TYR A 43 -10.68 7.98 -1.02
N MET A 44 -11.23 9.07 -0.48
CA MET A 44 -11.39 9.26 0.94
C MET A 44 -12.76 8.76 1.40
N PRO A 45 -12.85 8.12 2.58
CA PRO A 45 -14.12 7.77 3.17
C PRO A 45 -14.90 9.04 3.54
N PHE A 46 -16.23 8.97 3.48
CA PHE A 46 -17.09 9.94 4.15
C PHE A 46 -17.30 9.56 5.62
N LEU A 47 -17.91 10.45 6.39
CA LEU A 47 -18.16 10.21 7.82
C LEU A 47 -18.99 8.94 8.04
N GLU A 48 -19.92 8.64 7.14
CA GLU A 48 -20.81 7.48 7.23
C GLU A 48 -20.07 6.15 6.97
N ASP A 49 -18.91 6.20 6.31
CA ASP A 49 -18.06 5.03 6.05
C ASP A 49 -17.16 4.69 7.25
N ILE A 50 -16.96 5.64 8.18
CA ILE A 50 -16.09 5.46 9.35
C ILE A 50 -16.81 4.56 10.36
N ARG A 51 -16.17 3.44 10.72
CA ARG A 51 -16.64 2.54 11.76
C ARG A 51 -15.88 2.80 13.05
N GLU A 52 -16.57 3.37 14.03
CA GLU A 52 -16.02 3.59 15.35
C GLU A 52 -16.10 2.30 16.17
N TRP A 53 -14.94 1.67 16.38
CA TRP A 53 -14.81 0.52 17.27
C TRP A 53 -13.89 0.89 18.44
N SER A 54 -14.37 0.67 19.66
CA SER A 54 -13.54 0.78 20.85
C SER A 54 -12.70 -0.49 21.00
N CYS A 55 -11.40 -0.35 20.82
CA CYS A 55 -10.44 -1.42 21.06
C CYS A 55 -9.78 -1.21 22.43
N ALA A 56 -9.74 -2.25 23.26
CA ALA A 56 -8.99 -2.21 24.51
C ALA A 56 -7.49 -2.10 24.21
N SER A 57 -6.76 -1.39 25.06
CA SER A 57 -5.30 -1.33 24.98
C SER A 57 -4.70 -2.72 25.16
N LEU A 58 -3.76 -3.08 24.29
CA LEU A 58 -3.03 -4.33 24.41
C LEU A 58 -2.03 -4.27 25.59
N PRO A 59 -1.84 -5.36 26.35
CA PRO A 59 -0.88 -5.39 27.44
C PRO A 59 0.56 -5.28 26.91
N ALA A 60 1.45 -4.74 27.75
CA ALA A 60 2.87 -4.69 27.42
C ALA A 60 3.44 -6.12 27.36
N PRO A 61 4.21 -6.48 26.31
CA PRO A 61 4.83 -7.80 26.24
C PRO A 61 5.90 -7.96 27.31
N THR A 62 6.20 -9.20 27.69
CA THR A 62 7.33 -9.49 28.58
C THR A 62 8.66 -9.38 27.83
N PRO A 63 9.81 -9.22 28.53
CA PRO A 63 11.11 -9.21 27.86
C PRO A 63 11.38 -10.46 27.01
N PRO A 64 11.10 -11.70 27.47
CA PRO A 64 11.27 -12.89 26.65
C PRO A 64 10.39 -12.90 25.39
N GLN A 65 9.15 -12.41 25.48
CA GLN A 65 8.25 -12.31 24.32
C GLN A 65 8.79 -11.34 23.26
N ARG A 66 9.35 -10.19 23.69
CA ARG A 66 9.98 -9.24 22.76
C ARG A 66 11.18 -9.85 22.04
N VAL A 67 12.03 -10.57 22.76
CA VAL A 67 13.21 -11.24 22.17
C VAL A 67 12.77 -12.30 21.16
N ALA A 68 11.79 -13.14 21.51
CA ALA A 68 11.27 -14.16 20.61
C ALA A 68 10.62 -13.55 19.35
N ALA A 69 9.84 -12.48 19.49
CA ALA A 69 9.23 -11.78 18.37
C ALA A 69 10.28 -11.15 17.44
N ALA A 70 11.30 -10.51 18.00
CA ALA A 70 12.39 -9.92 17.21
C ALA A 70 13.17 -11.00 16.44
N ALA A 71 13.50 -12.12 17.09
CA ALA A 71 14.17 -13.25 16.43
C ALA A 71 13.33 -13.84 15.29
N LEU A 72 12.00 -13.90 15.45
CA LEU A 72 11.10 -14.38 14.42
C LEU A 72 11.04 -13.43 13.22
N VAL A 73 10.94 -12.12 13.47
CA VAL A 73 10.92 -11.10 12.40
C VAL A 73 12.23 -11.15 11.60
N GLU A 74 13.38 -11.25 12.28
CA GLU A 74 14.68 -11.36 11.62
C GLU A 74 14.78 -12.63 10.77
N ALA A 75 14.33 -13.78 11.30
CA ALA A 75 14.36 -15.05 10.59
C ALA A 75 13.42 -15.11 9.37
N MET A 76 12.40 -14.24 9.32
CA MET A 76 11.37 -14.20 8.27
C MET A 76 11.42 -12.94 7.42
N LEU A 77 12.55 -12.23 7.40
CA LEU A 77 12.70 -11.02 6.61
C LEU A 77 12.67 -11.34 5.10
N LEU A 78 11.85 -10.61 4.34
CA LEU A 78 11.68 -10.77 2.89
C LEU A 78 12.47 -9.73 2.06
N GLU A 79 13.07 -8.76 2.74
CA GLU A 79 13.93 -7.74 2.16
C GLU A 79 15.40 -8.02 2.54
N PRO A 80 16.38 -7.89 1.63
CA PRO A 80 17.77 -8.14 1.96
C PRO A 80 18.32 -7.09 2.96
N VAL A 81 18.99 -7.55 4.03
CA VAL A 81 19.56 -6.74 5.13
C VAL A 81 20.71 -5.81 4.71
N SER A 82 21.06 -5.73 3.42
CA SER A 82 22.07 -4.78 2.98
C SER A 82 21.49 -3.36 3.02
N GLY A 83 21.77 -2.64 4.11
CA GLY A 83 21.46 -1.23 4.36
C GLY A 83 22.12 -0.23 3.38
N ALA A 84 22.34 -0.63 2.14
CA ALA A 84 22.48 0.29 1.04
C ALA A 84 21.12 0.33 0.33
N ALA A 85 20.47 1.49 0.37
CA ALA A 85 19.41 1.84 -0.57
C ALA A 85 19.98 1.91 -1.99
N THR A 86 20.54 0.81 -2.49
CA THR A 86 20.76 0.59 -3.90
C THR A 86 19.40 0.28 -4.50
N ALA A 87 18.90 1.20 -5.31
CA ALA A 87 17.85 0.91 -6.27
C ALA A 87 18.24 -0.40 -6.99
N GLY A 88 17.60 -1.52 -6.62
CA GLY A 88 17.99 -2.86 -7.08
C GLY A 88 18.24 -3.92 -6.00
N ALA A 89 18.00 -3.64 -4.72
CA ALA A 89 17.84 -4.71 -3.73
C ALA A 89 16.70 -5.64 -4.20
N GLU A 90 17.04 -6.87 -4.58
CA GLU A 90 16.10 -7.81 -5.20
C GLU A 90 15.15 -8.35 -4.11
N GLU A 91 13.93 -7.82 -4.08
CA GLU A 91 12.87 -8.31 -3.20
C GLU A 91 12.62 -9.81 -3.44
N MET A 92 12.71 -10.63 -2.39
CA MET A 92 12.67 -12.09 -2.51
C MET A 92 11.31 -12.62 -2.98
N LEU A 93 10.23 -11.94 -2.61
CA LEU A 93 8.86 -12.28 -3.01
C LEU A 93 8.19 -11.03 -3.54
N ARG A 94 7.65 -11.08 -4.77
CA ARG A 94 6.93 -9.96 -5.41
C ARG A 94 5.48 -10.33 -5.71
N PRO A 95 4.58 -10.28 -4.71
CA PRO A 95 3.19 -10.64 -4.89
C PRO A 95 2.47 -9.82 -5.97
N GLU A 96 2.85 -8.56 -6.17
CA GLU A 96 2.30 -7.66 -7.19
C GLU A 96 2.67 -8.03 -8.62
N GLU A 97 3.80 -8.73 -8.83
CA GLU A 97 4.19 -9.31 -10.11
C GLU A 97 3.58 -10.71 -10.32
N THR A 98 3.04 -11.33 -9.26
CA THR A 98 2.45 -12.66 -9.33
C THR A 98 1.01 -12.58 -9.82
N PRO A 99 0.66 -13.19 -10.97
CA PRO A 99 -0.69 -13.12 -11.51
C PRO A 99 -1.69 -13.89 -10.62
N ASN A 100 -2.97 -13.49 -10.67
CA ASN A 100 -4.02 -14.14 -9.88
C ASN A 100 -4.15 -15.65 -10.25
N PRO A 101 -3.87 -16.58 -9.33
CA PRO A 101 -3.87 -18.01 -9.62
C PRO A 101 -5.27 -18.56 -9.91
N GLY A 102 -6.34 -17.85 -9.51
CA GLY A 102 -7.72 -18.22 -9.80
C GLY A 102 -8.02 -18.26 -11.30
N LEU A 103 -7.43 -17.33 -12.07
CA LEU A 103 -7.59 -17.29 -13.52
C LEU A 103 -6.86 -18.46 -14.19
N ALA A 104 -5.62 -18.74 -13.77
CA ALA A 104 -4.86 -19.89 -14.28
C ALA A 104 -5.60 -21.21 -14.02
N ARG A 105 -6.14 -21.38 -12.80
CA ARG A 105 -6.93 -22.57 -12.45
C ARG A 105 -8.19 -22.70 -13.30
N PHE A 106 -8.90 -21.60 -13.54
CA PHE A 106 -10.10 -21.60 -14.38
C PHE A 106 -9.80 -22.06 -15.81
N TYR A 107 -8.77 -21.49 -16.45
CA TYR A 107 -8.41 -21.87 -17.81
C TYR A 107 -7.91 -23.31 -17.91
N ASN A 108 -7.17 -23.79 -16.90
CA ASN A 108 -6.74 -25.18 -16.85
C ASN A 108 -7.91 -26.17 -16.82
N LEU A 109 -9.06 -25.78 -16.25
CA LEU A 109 -10.26 -26.62 -16.23
C LEU A 109 -11.04 -26.55 -17.55
N LEU A 110 -10.99 -25.44 -18.29
CA LEU A 110 -11.69 -25.30 -19.57
C LEU A 110 -11.00 -26.03 -20.73
N VAL A 111 -9.70 -26.31 -20.61
CA VAL A 111 -8.89 -27.01 -21.63
C VAL A 111 -8.94 -28.54 -21.45
N GLN A 112 -9.59 -29.03 -20.39
CA GLN A 112 -9.85 -30.46 -20.14
C GLN A 112 -11.15 -30.92 -20.78
#